data_AF-A0A5S9N8B2-F1
#
_entry.id   AF-A0A5S9N8B2-F1
#
_cell.length_a   1.000
_cell.length_b   1.000
_cell.length_c   1.000
_cell.angle_alpha   90.00
_cell.angle_beta   90.00
_cell.angle_gamma   90.00
#
_symmetry.space_group_name_H-M   'P 1'
#
loop_
_entity.id
_entity.type
_entity.pdbx_description
1 polymer ?
#
loop_
_entity_poly.entity_id
_entity_poly.type
_entity_poly.pdbx_seq_one_letter_code
_entity_poly.pdbx_strand_id
1 'polypeptide(L)'
;MPPHTLTLSATKLNQSNFKATMAIVFVIQNQHGHYLSKQLEWVDGCDRRSLFRTPHHDEAINVVFEQSSKNIELRAHPLPCETDDAAQPKVEAGPAIMTPHNEPLDLNEPSSNSSEGT
;
A
#
# COMPACT_ATOMS: atom_id res chain seq x y z
N MET A 1 58.51 0.94 -34.98
CA MET A 1 57.46 0.51 -34.03
C MET A 1 57.13 1.69 -33.12
N PRO A 2 55.94 2.32 -33.22
CA PRO A 2 55.53 3.34 -32.27
C PRO A 2 54.80 2.71 -31.07
N PRO A 3 54.92 3.26 -29.85
CA PRO A 3 54.10 2.82 -28.72
C PRO A 3 52.68 3.39 -28.87
N HIS A 4 51.68 2.52 -28.75
CA HIS A 4 50.27 2.90 -28.75
C HIS A 4 49.96 3.71 -27.49
N THR A 5 49.70 5.01 -27.64
CA THR A 5 49.17 5.85 -26.58
C THR A 5 47.70 5.51 -26.37
N LEU A 6 47.37 4.83 -25.28
CA LEU A 6 45.99 4.60 -24.85
C LEU A 6 45.45 5.89 -24.22
N THR A 7 44.63 6.62 -24.98
CA THR A 7 43.86 7.76 -24.49
C THR A 7 42.72 7.25 -23.59
N LEU A 8 42.86 7.36 -22.27
CA LEU A 8 41.77 7.10 -21.34
C LEU A 8 40.81 8.30 -21.37
N SER A 9 39.67 8.14 -22.04
CA SER A 9 38.57 9.11 -21.99
C SER A 9 37.96 9.09 -20.59
N ALA A 10 38.20 10.13 -19.79
CA ALA A 10 37.54 10.33 -18.52
C ALA A 10 36.06 10.69 -18.76
N THR A 11 35.17 9.69 -18.68
CA THR A 11 33.73 9.94 -18.71
C THR A 11 33.32 10.61 -17.40
N LYS A 12 33.04 11.91 -17.50
CA LYS A 12 32.50 12.76 -16.44
C LYS A 12 31.20 12.14 -15.92
N LEU A 13 31.23 11.62 -14.70
CA LEU A 13 30.04 11.15 -13.99
C LEU A 13 29.12 12.38 -13.81
N ASN A 14 27.99 12.37 -14.52
CA ASN A 14 26.94 13.38 -14.40
C ASN A 14 26.35 13.30 -13.00
N GLN A 15 26.75 14.23 -12.14
CA GLN A 15 26.17 14.44 -10.83
C GLN A 15 24.97 15.37 -10.99
N SER A 16 23.84 14.83 -11.45
CA SER A 16 22.57 15.56 -11.52
C SER A 16 21.75 15.33 -10.25
N ASN A 17 21.82 16.34 -9.37
CA ASN A 17 20.75 16.92 -8.55
C ASN A 17 19.43 16.15 -8.41
N PHE A 18 19.09 15.74 -7.19
CA PHE A 18 18.10 16.41 -6.33
C PHE A 18 18.21 15.77 -4.95
N LYS A 19 18.50 16.55 -3.92
CA LYS A 19 18.48 16.05 -2.54
C LYS A 19 17.02 15.93 -2.14
N ALA A 20 16.31 14.93 -2.66
CA ALA A 20 15.09 14.47 -2.05
C ALA A 20 15.46 14.12 -0.61
N THR A 21 14.88 14.82 0.36
CA THR A 21 14.90 14.37 1.75
C THR A 21 14.17 13.05 1.78
N MET A 22 14.92 11.95 1.62
CA MET A 22 14.42 10.58 1.63
C MET A 22 13.90 10.27 3.04
N ALA A 23 12.65 10.62 3.30
CA ALA A 23 11.96 10.19 4.49
C ALA A 23 11.57 8.72 4.28
N ILE A 24 12.00 7.87 5.20
CA ILE A 24 11.49 6.50 5.29
C ILE A 24 10.19 6.55 6.06
N VAL A 25 9.14 6.01 5.46
CA VAL A 25 7.85 5.77 6.11
C VAL A 25 7.53 4.29 6.08
N PHE A 26 6.82 3.83 7.09
CA PHE A 26 6.32 2.48 7.20
C PHE A 26 4.89 2.43 6.68
N VAL A 27 4.68 1.54 5.72
CA VAL A 27 3.35 1.07 5.32
C VAL A 27 3.15 -0.34 5.86
N ILE A 28 1.93 -0.85 5.80
CA ILE A 28 1.62 -2.22 6.24
C ILE A 28 1.18 -3.03 5.04
N GLN A 29 1.79 -4.21 4.90
CA GLN A 29 1.50 -5.14 3.81
C GLN A 29 1.18 -6.51 4.40
N ASN A 30 0.32 -7.27 3.73
CA ASN A 30 0.08 -8.67 4.07
C ASN A 30 0.85 -9.64 3.16
N GLN A 31 0.82 -10.93 3.51
CA GLN A 31 1.45 -12.00 2.72
C GLN A 31 0.97 -12.14 1.26
N HIS A 32 -0.15 -11.50 0.89
CA HIS A 32 -0.69 -11.51 -0.48
C HIS A 32 -0.25 -10.28 -1.30
N GLY A 33 0.56 -9.38 -0.70
CA GLY A 33 1.01 -8.15 -1.35
C GLY A 33 0.01 -7.00 -1.28
N HIS A 34 -1.11 -7.14 -0.55
CA HIS A 34 -2.08 -6.07 -0.34
C HIS A 34 -1.62 -5.13 0.78
N TYR A 35 -2.00 -3.88 0.68
CA TYR A 35 -1.64 -2.82 1.60
C TYR A 35 -2.80 -2.42 2.51
N LEU A 36 -2.49 -1.90 3.69
CA LEU A 36 -3.49 -1.38 4.61
C LEU A 36 -3.84 0.08 4.27
N SER A 37 -5.13 0.40 4.15
CA SER A 37 -5.63 1.77 4.02
C SER A 37 -5.67 2.49 5.37
N LYS A 38 -5.88 3.81 5.34
CA LYS A 38 -6.13 4.63 6.55
C LYS A 38 -7.38 4.19 7.33
N GLN A 39 -8.32 3.53 6.64
CA GLN A 39 -9.54 2.97 7.22
C GLN A 39 -9.31 1.57 7.82
N LEU A 40 -8.07 1.07 7.81
CA LEU A 40 -7.69 -0.28 8.26
C LEU A 40 -8.33 -1.40 7.40
N GLU A 41 -8.53 -1.11 6.11
CA GLU A 41 -9.01 -2.07 5.12
C GLU A 41 -7.88 -2.49 4.19
N TRP A 42 -7.92 -3.72 3.69
CA TRP A 42 -6.95 -4.21 2.72
C TRP A 42 -7.28 -3.67 1.33
N VAL A 43 -6.29 -3.07 0.66
CA VAL A 43 -6.39 -2.49 -0.68
C VAL A 43 -5.22 -2.93 -1.56
N ASP A 44 -5.37 -2.82 -2.87
CA ASP A 44 -4.33 -3.15 -3.86
C ASP A 44 -3.12 -2.20 -3.79
N GLY A 45 -3.29 -0.99 -3.26
CA GLY A 45 -2.24 0.03 -3.18
C GLY A 45 -2.07 0.85 -4.47
N CYS A 46 -3.05 0.80 -5.38
CA CYS A 46 -3.06 1.67 -6.56
C CYS A 46 -3.19 3.16 -6.14
N ASP A 47 -4.05 3.47 -5.17
CA ASP A 47 -4.12 4.80 -4.57
C ASP A 47 -3.18 4.93 -3.36
N ARG A 48 -1.97 5.42 -3.60
CA ARG A 48 -0.94 5.64 -2.57
C ARG A 48 -1.36 6.61 -1.47
N ARG A 49 -2.29 7.53 -1.76
CA ARG A 49 -2.78 8.52 -0.78
C ARG A 49 -3.72 7.90 0.23
N SER A 50 -4.37 6.79 -0.12
CA SER A 50 -5.27 6.04 0.75
C SER A 50 -4.54 5.18 1.79
N LEU A 51 -3.25 4.92 1.59
CA LEU A 51 -2.48 4.00 2.42
C LEU A 51 -2.23 4.54 3.82
N PHE A 52 -2.26 3.63 4.79
CA PHE A 52 -1.72 3.86 6.12
C PHE A 52 -0.22 4.12 6.00
N ARG A 53 0.26 5.15 6.70
CA ARG A 53 1.66 5.56 6.73
C ARG A 53 2.03 6.12 8.09
N THR A 54 3.19 5.73 8.58
CA THR A 54 3.78 6.32 9.78
C THR A 54 5.29 6.44 9.62
N PRO A 55 5.93 7.51 10.10
CA PRO A 55 7.39 7.57 10.18
C PRO A 55 7.95 6.67 11.31
N HIS A 56 7.10 6.17 12.19
CA HIS A 56 7.48 5.46 13.41
C HIS A 56 7.28 3.95 13.28
N HIS A 57 8.35 3.19 13.47
CA HIS A 57 8.30 1.72 13.34
C HIS A 57 7.43 1.07 14.41
N ASP A 58 7.47 1.56 15.65
CA ASP A 58 6.67 1.07 16.77
C ASP A 58 5.17 1.26 16.54
N GLU A 59 4.75 2.40 15.98
CA GLU A 59 3.36 2.59 15.56
C GLU A 59 2.95 1.56 14.50
N ALA A 60 3.80 1.29 13.51
CA ALA A 60 3.52 0.28 12.50
C ALA A 60 3.40 -1.13 13.10
N ILE A 61 4.25 -1.47 14.08
CA ILE A 61 4.17 -2.73 14.82
C ILE A 61 2.88 -2.84 15.62
N ASN A 62 2.44 -1.76 16.29
CA ASN A 62 1.17 -1.75 17.02
C ASN A 62 0.00 -2.04 16.08
N VAL A 63 -0.05 -1.41 14.91
CA VAL A 63 -1.13 -1.65 13.94
C VAL A 63 -1.06 -3.07 13.36
N VAL A 64 0.14 -3.60 13.10
CA VAL A 64 0.30 -5.00 12.69
C VAL A 64 -0.22 -5.96 13.75
N PHE A 65 0.02 -5.68 15.03
CA PHE A 65 -0.49 -6.47 16.15
C PHE A 65 -2.03 -6.44 16.19
N GLU A 66 -2.62 -5.25 16.13
CA GLU A 66 -4.08 -5.09 16.08
C GLU A 66 -4.69 -5.84 14.90
N GLN A 67 -4.10 -5.72 13.71
CA GLN A 67 -4.60 -6.37 12.51
C GLN A 67 -4.48 -7.90 12.58
N SER A 68 -3.37 -8.39 13.10
CA SER A 68 -3.13 -9.83 13.29
C SER A 68 -4.06 -10.42 14.35
N SER A 69 -4.47 -9.64 15.36
CA SER A 69 -5.43 -10.08 16.37
C SER A 69 -6.86 -10.23 15.82
N LYS A 70 -7.22 -9.43 14.81
CA LYS A 70 -8.55 -9.45 14.17
C LYS A 70 -8.69 -10.61 13.19
N ASN A 71 -7.66 -10.90 12.42
CA ASN A 71 -7.65 -11.99 11.46
C ASN A 71 -6.27 -12.63 11.38
N ILE A 72 -6.12 -13.80 12.01
CA ILE A 72 -4.87 -14.54 12.10
C ILE A 72 -4.40 -15.14 10.77
N GLU A 73 -5.29 -15.28 9.78
CA GLU A 73 -4.96 -15.82 8.46
C GLU A 73 -4.26 -14.78 7.57
N LEU A 74 -4.47 -13.49 7.87
CA LEU A 74 -3.88 -12.37 7.13
C LEU A 74 -2.64 -11.85 7.85
N ARG A 75 -1.52 -12.54 7.64
CA ARG A 75 -0.24 -12.16 8.25
C ARG A 75 0.26 -10.82 7.71
N ALA A 76 0.19 -9.80 8.55
CA ALA A 76 0.66 -8.46 8.26
C ALA A 76 2.12 -8.27 8.68
N HIS A 77 2.84 -7.38 8.01
CA HIS A 77 4.16 -6.93 8.40
C HIS A 77 4.36 -5.44 8.05
N PRO A 78 5.19 -4.72 8.83
CA PRO A 78 5.59 -3.38 8.44
C PRO A 78 6.55 -3.47 7.25
N LEU A 79 6.38 -2.58 6.28
CA LEU A 79 7.26 -2.44 5.13
C LEU A 79 7.84 -1.01 5.12
N PRO A 80 9.16 -0.83 5.34
CA PRO A 80 9.79 0.47 5.16
C PRO A 80 9.82 0.83 3.67
N CYS A 81 9.40 2.04 3.33
CA CYS A 81 9.46 2.56 1.97
C CYS A 81 9.90 4.03 1.96
N GLU A 82 10.57 4.42 0.89
CA GLU A 82 10.92 5.82 0.63
C GLU A 82 9.69 6.59 0.19
N THR A 83 9.64 7.88 0.52
CA THR A 83 8.65 8.80 -0.07
C THR A 83 9.19 9.49 -1.32
N ASP A 84 8.31 9.77 -2.29
CA ASP A 84 8.62 10.64 -3.44
C ASP A 84 8.58 12.14 -3.08
N ASP A 85 8.81 13.01 -4.07
CA ASP A 85 8.77 14.47 -3.92
C ASP A 85 7.38 15.01 -3.53
N ALA A 86 6.32 14.20 -3.69
CA ALA A 86 4.95 14.49 -3.27
C ALA A 86 4.59 13.85 -1.92
N ALA A 87 5.60 13.40 -1.17
CA ALA A 87 5.47 12.71 0.12
C ALA A 87 4.57 11.46 0.05
N GLN A 88 4.55 10.77 -1.09
CA GLN A 88 3.83 9.51 -1.27
C GLN A 88 4.77 8.32 -1.14
N PRO A 89 4.33 7.22 -0.50
CA PRO A 89 5.15 6.01 -0.40
C PRO A 89 5.40 5.42 -1.79
N LYS A 90 6.66 5.12 -2.10
CA LYS A 90 7.08 4.46 -3.34
C LYS A 90 6.87 2.96 -3.21
N VAL A 91 5.61 2.53 -3.39
CA VAL A 91 5.20 1.12 -3.37
C VAL A 91 4.67 0.68 -4.74
N GLU A 92 4.87 -0.59 -5.06
CA GLU A 92 4.28 -1.24 -6.23
C GLU A 92 2.85 -1.66 -5.89
N ALA A 93 1.91 -1.48 -6.80
CA ALA A 93 0.54 -1.96 -6.59
C ALA A 93 0.55 -3.49 -6.55
N GLY A 94 -0.12 -4.04 -5.53
CA GLY A 94 -0.35 -5.45 -5.38
C GLY A 94 -1.44 -5.98 -6.33
N PRO A 95 -1.79 -7.27 -6.21
CA PRO A 95 -2.89 -7.85 -6.96
C PRO A 95 -4.22 -7.14 -6.67
N ALA A 96 -5.10 -7.12 -7.67
CA ALA A 96 -6.45 -6.57 -7.50
C ALA A 96 -7.21 -7.40 -6.45
N ILE A 97 -7.72 -6.72 -5.42
CA ILE A 97 -8.57 -7.34 -4.41
C ILE A 97 -9.98 -7.42 -4.99
N MET A 98 -10.46 -8.63 -5.26
CA MET A 98 -11.87 -8.86 -5.52
C MET A 98 -12.60 -8.75 -4.17
N THR A 99 -13.05 -7.55 -3.81
CA THR A 99 -13.95 -7.40 -2.66
C THR A 99 -15.30 -8.02 -3.03
N PRO A 100 -15.79 -9.03 -2.29
CA PRO A 100 -17.10 -9.61 -2.53
C PRO A 100 -18.19 -8.74 -1.89
N HIS A 101 -18.19 -7.44 -2.16
CA HIS A 101 -19.24 -6.54 -1.66
C HIS A 101 -19.73 -5.59 -2.72
N ASN A 102 -20.61 -6.11 -3.56
CA ASN A 102 -21.66 -5.33 -4.18
C ASN A 102 -22.92 -6.22 -4.33
N GLU A 103 -23.34 -6.89 -3.25
CA GLU A 103 -24.75 -7.31 -3.16
C GLU A 103 -25.54 -6.08 -2.67
N PRO A 104 -26.38 -5.47 -3.52
CA PRO A 104 -27.38 -4.55 -2.99
C PRO A 104 -28.28 -5.36 -2.06
N LEU A 105 -28.38 -4.93 -0.80
CA LEU A 105 -29.40 -5.42 0.12
C LEU A 105 -30.75 -5.15 -0.52
N ASP A 106 -31.36 -6.15 -1.14
CA ASP A 106 -32.74 -6.09 -1.60
C ASP A 106 -33.64 -6.13 -0.36
N LEU A 107 -33.82 -4.96 0.25
CA LEU A 107 -34.86 -4.69 1.24
C LEU A 107 -36.23 -4.66 0.52
N ASN A 108 -36.62 -5.77 -0.09
CA ASN A 108 -38.03 -6.03 -0.38
C ASN A 108 -38.63 -6.70 0.86
N GLU A 109 -39.15 -5.87 1.76
CA GLU A 109 -40.15 -6.32 2.72
C GLU A 109 -41.39 -6.82 1.95
N PRO A 110 -41.80 -8.11 2.07
CA PRO A 110 -43.15 -8.46 1.71
C PRO A 110 -44.07 -7.93 2.80
N SER A 111 -44.63 -6.75 2.53
CA SER A 111 -45.83 -6.25 3.19
C SER A 111 -46.89 -7.36 3.15
N SER A 112 -47.04 -8.09 4.26
CA SER A 112 -48.11 -9.08 4.40
C SER A 112 -49.39 -8.31 4.70
N ASN A 113 -50.03 -7.83 3.64
CA ASN A 113 -51.46 -7.57 3.65
C ASN A 113 -52.16 -8.93 3.71
N SER A 114 -52.68 -9.30 4.87
CA SER A 114 -53.71 -10.32 4.98
C SER A 114 -54.97 -9.67 5.54
N SER A 115 -55.77 -9.18 4.60
CA SER A 115 -57.18 -8.87 4.77
C SER A 115 -58.00 -10.01 4.16
N GLU A 116 -58.68 -10.79 5.00
CA GLU A 116 -59.84 -11.64 4.71
C GLU A 116 -60.57 -11.76 6.07
N GLY A 117 -61.84 -11.41 6.28
CA GLY A 117 -62.95 -11.27 5.34
C GLY A 117 -63.81 -12.53 5.34
N THR A 118 -64.57 -12.79 6.40
CA THR A 118 -65.99 -13.25 6.43
C THR A 118 -66.41 -13.50 7.87
#